data_AF-A0A7W3PEM4-F1
#
_entry.id   AF-A0A7W3PEM4-F1
#
_cell.length_a   1.000
_cell.length_b   1.000
_cell.length_c   1.000
_cell.angle_alpha   90.00
_cell.angle_beta   90.00
_cell.angle_gamma   90.00
#
_symmetry.space_group_name_H-M   'P 1'
#
loop_
_entity.id
_entity.type
_entity.pdbx_description
1 polymer ?
#
loop_
_entity_poly.entity_id
_entity_poly.type
_entity_poly.pdbx_seq_one_letter_code
_entity_poly.pdbx_strand_id
1 'polypeptide(L)'
;MRLVRMTSLAVVTTVAGSMLTLAPLTAAAEPRQAVATAAITQVADDPVPGTEEELRATIQAILDDPEVGVGVRREALEALETGTVEAMTYFLETGWQVAQDEDNRFAIFVILADPDTGRAVRDAAGAALRDGSSEALVYFLETGRWIAQDEDNRFAIFVILADPETGRAVRDAAGVALRDGSSEALVYFLETGRWIAQDEDNTFAIFVIIGTPGISAALRAAAVAALDGTPEDRAYFIETGQYEVE
;
A
#
# COMPACT_ATOMS: atom_id res chain seq x y z
N MET A 1 50.70 53.72 33.02
CA MET A 1 49.60 53.45 33.96
C MET A 1 48.54 52.62 33.24
N ARG A 2 48.12 51.52 33.88
CA ARG A 2 46.96 50.64 33.58
C ARG A 2 47.05 49.71 32.36
N LEU A 3 47.42 48.47 32.70
CA LEU A 3 47.15 47.21 32.00
C LEU A 3 45.63 47.00 31.83
N VAL A 4 45.20 46.61 30.63
CA VAL A 4 43.87 46.00 30.40
C VAL A 4 44.10 44.54 30.01
N ARG A 5 43.46 43.66 30.78
CA ARG A 5 43.62 42.21 30.77
C ARG A 5 42.96 41.59 29.52
N MET A 6 43.69 40.70 28.85
CA MET A 6 43.17 39.71 27.92
C MET A 6 42.40 38.63 28.70
N THR A 7 41.17 38.34 28.29
CA THR A 7 40.43 37.15 28.72
C THR A 7 40.11 36.33 27.48
N SER A 8 40.85 35.25 27.32
CA SER A 8 40.62 34.17 26.36
C SER A 8 39.43 33.32 26.84
N LEU A 9 38.39 33.19 26.02
CA LEU A 9 37.31 32.24 26.29
C LEU A 9 37.57 30.98 25.45
N ALA A 10 37.93 29.89 26.12
CA ALA A 10 38.01 28.57 25.54
C ALA A 10 36.59 28.02 25.37
N VAL A 11 36.20 27.69 24.13
CA VAL A 11 34.97 26.95 23.84
C VAL A 11 35.31 25.46 23.93
N VAL A 12 34.82 24.82 24.98
CA VAL A 12 34.82 23.36 25.14
C VAL A 12 33.56 22.86 24.42
N THR A 13 33.72 22.28 23.24
CA THR A 13 32.64 21.55 22.57
C THR A 13 32.52 20.16 23.20
N THR A 14 31.48 19.96 24.02
CA THR A 14 31.09 18.64 24.50
C THR A 14 30.42 17.87 23.38
N VAL A 15 31.07 16.79 22.92
CA VAL A 15 30.48 15.77 22.05
C VAL A 15 29.43 15.02 22.86
N ALA A 16 28.15 15.34 22.64
CA ALA A 16 27.03 14.54 23.13
C ALA A 16 26.90 13.32 22.20
N GLY A 17 27.26 12.14 22.71
CA GLY A 17 26.95 10.87 22.06
C GLY A 17 25.45 10.62 22.13
N SER A 18 24.76 10.68 20.99
CA SER A 18 23.37 10.26 20.87
C SER A 18 23.30 8.74 20.92
N MET A 19 22.94 8.18 22.07
CA MET A 19 22.45 6.81 22.16
C MET A 19 21.04 6.77 21.55
N LEU A 20 20.93 6.19 20.36
CA LEU A 20 19.66 5.78 19.75
C LEU A 20 19.08 4.64 20.57
N THR A 21 18.15 4.95 21.48
CA THR A 21 17.33 3.95 22.16
C THR A 21 16.33 3.38 21.15
N LEU A 22 16.51 2.11 20.74
CA LEU A 22 15.47 1.34 20.06
C LEU A 22 14.28 1.21 21.00
N ALA A 23 13.21 1.95 20.73
CA ALA A 23 11.90 1.63 21.27
C ALA A 23 11.33 0.45 20.46
N PRO A 24 10.66 -0.53 21.08
CA PRO A 24 9.90 -1.51 20.34
C PRO A 24 8.72 -0.79 19.67
N LEU A 25 8.69 -0.74 18.33
CA LEU A 25 7.46 -0.51 17.61
C LEU A 25 6.57 -1.73 17.86
N THR A 26 5.71 -1.67 18.87
CA THR A 26 4.48 -2.44 18.83
C THR A 26 3.66 -1.88 17.67
N ALA A 27 3.78 -2.54 16.53
CA ALA A 27 2.87 -2.38 15.41
C ALA A 27 1.48 -2.83 15.88
N ALA A 28 0.74 -1.91 16.49
CA ALA A 28 -0.70 -1.98 16.45
C ALA A 28 -1.04 -1.80 14.96
N ALA A 29 -1.50 -2.87 14.33
CA ALA A 29 -2.14 -2.78 13.04
C ALA A 29 -3.22 -1.70 13.15
N GLU A 30 -2.98 -0.54 12.53
CA GLU A 30 -4.00 0.48 12.43
C GLU A 30 -5.20 -0.15 11.70
N PRO A 31 -6.43 0.08 12.18
CA PRO A 31 -7.61 -0.40 11.47
C PRO A 31 -7.68 0.33 10.13
N ARG A 32 -7.13 -0.29 9.08
CA ARG A 32 -7.22 0.17 7.70
C ARG A 32 -8.67 0.01 7.25
N GLN A 33 -9.39 1.14 7.32
CA GLN A 33 -10.72 1.41 6.76
C GLN A 33 -11.81 0.37 7.09
N ALA A 34 -12.29 0.43 8.32
CA ALA A 34 -13.57 -0.14 8.74
C ALA A 34 -14.59 1.00 8.89
N VAL A 35 -15.31 1.41 7.84
CA VAL A 35 -16.36 2.45 8.00
C VAL A 35 -17.63 2.19 7.19
N ALA A 36 -17.56 1.62 5.98
CA ALA A 36 -18.78 1.41 5.15
C ALA A 36 -19.84 0.49 5.81
N THR A 37 -19.43 -0.44 6.69
CA THR A 37 -20.34 -1.38 7.37
C THR A 37 -20.95 -0.79 8.66
N ALA A 38 -20.36 0.25 9.26
CA ALA A 38 -20.67 0.63 10.64
C ALA A 38 -21.99 1.39 10.79
N ALA A 39 -22.31 2.31 9.88
CA ALA A 39 -23.50 3.15 9.99
C ALA A 39 -24.80 2.35 9.75
N ILE A 40 -24.83 1.48 8.74
CA ILE A 40 -26.02 0.67 8.43
C ILE A 40 -26.19 -0.47 9.46
N THR A 41 -25.08 -1.05 9.94
CA THR A 41 -25.14 -2.07 11.01
C THR A 41 -25.59 -1.47 12.34
N GLN A 42 -25.20 -0.24 12.69
CA GLN A 42 -25.71 0.43 13.89
C GLN A 42 -27.22 0.75 13.78
N VAL A 43 -27.69 1.18 12.61
CA VAL A 43 -29.12 1.40 12.36
C VAL A 43 -29.93 0.09 12.41
N ALA A 44 -29.31 -1.05 12.06
CA ALA A 44 -29.93 -2.36 12.14
C ALA A 44 -29.93 -2.98 13.56
N ASP A 45 -28.99 -2.60 14.43
CA ASP A 45 -28.94 -3.03 15.84
C ASP A 45 -29.91 -2.24 16.73
N ASP A 46 -30.33 -1.05 16.31
CA ASP A 46 -31.37 -0.28 16.98
C ASP A 46 -32.77 -0.86 16.66
N PRO A 47 -33.70 -0.89 17.63
CA PRO A 47 -35.06 -1.34 17.37
C PRO A 47 -35.70 -0.47 16.28
N VAL A 48 -36.29 -1.13 15.27
CA VAL A 48 -36.98 -0.46 14.16
C VAL A 48 -37.94 0.60 14.73
N PRO A 49 -37.85 1.86 14.27
CA PRO A 49 -38.69 2.91 14.81
C PRO A 49 -40.18 2.61 14.63
N GLY A 50 -40.98 2.96 15.64
CA GLY A 50 -42.40 2.64 15.67
C GLY A 50 -43.27 3.58 14.86
N THR A 51 -42.74 4.73 14.42
CA THR A 51 -43.50 5.76 13.70
C THR A 51 -42.98 5.98 12.29
N GLU A 52 -43.88 6.39 11.39
CA GLU A 52 -43.56 6.69 9.99
C GLU A 52 -42.50 7.80 9.85
N GLU A 53 -42.56 8.82 10.71
CA GLU A 53 -41.61 9.95 10.68
C GLU A 53 -40.20 9.52 11.08
N GLU A 54 -40.07 8.67 12.10
CA GLU A 54 -38.79 8.12 12.51
C GLU A 54 -38.22 7.17 11.45
N LEU A 55 -39.04 6.29 10.85
CA LEU A 55 -38.63 5.43 9.74
C LEU A 55 -38.04 6.24 8.58
N ARG A 56 -38.73 7.30 8.18
CA ARG A 56 -38.29 8.21 7.12
C ARG A 56 -36.98 8.91 7.49
N ALA A 57 -36.85 9.38 8.72
CA ALA A 57 -35.64 10.04 9.20
C ALA A 57 -34.44 9.07 9.21
N THR A 58 -34.65 7.82 9.63
CA THR A 58 -33.62 6.78 9.62
C THR A 58 -33.14 6.45 8.21
N ILE A 59 -34.05 6.28 7.24
CA ILE A 59 -33.67 6.04 5.85
C ILE A 59 -32.95 7.25 5.24
N GLN A 60 -33.38 8.47 5.59
CA GLN A 60 -32.67 9.68 5.15
C GLN A 60 -31.25 9.75 5.72
N ALA A 61 -31.04 9.35 6.97
CA ALA A 61 -29.71 9.28 7.56
C ALA A 61 -28.78 8.29 6.83
N ILE A 62 -29.31 7.14 6.39
CA ILE A 62 -28.58 6.19 5.52
C ILE A 62 -28.21 6.85 4.18
N LEU A 63 -29.14 7.61 3.58
CA LEU A 63 -28.91 8.26 2.28
C LEU A 63 -27.90 9.42 2.36
N ASP A 64 -27.81 10.08 3.51
CA ASP A 64 -26.88 11.17 3.80
C ASP A 64 -25.44 10.68 4.02
N ASP A 65 -25.25 9.38 4.27
CA ASP A 65 -23.93 8.76 4.31
C ASP A 65 -23.29 8.80 2.90
N PRO A 66 -22.11 9.43 2.72
CA PRO A 66 -21.42 9.46 1.44
C PRO A 66 -20.88 8.09 1.01
N GLU A 67 -20.70 7.14 1.93
CA GLU A 67 -20.18 5.80 1.67
C GLU A 67 -21.26 4.78 1.31
N VAL A 68 -22.55 5.16 1.37
CA VAL A 68 -23.65 4.25 1.01
C VAL A 68 -23.55 3.81 -0.45
N GLY A 69 -23.61 2.50 -0.65
CA GLY A 69 -23.55 1.85 -1.95
C GLY A 69 -24.71 2.21 -2.87
N VAL A 70 -24.52 1.98 -4.17
CA VAL A 70 -25.50 2.36 -5.21
C VAL A 70 -26.77 1.52 -5.08
N GLY A 71 -26.63 0.22 -4.81
CA GLY A 71 -27.73 -0.70 -4.54
C GLY A 71 -28.51 -0.28 -3.30
N VAL A 72 -27.82 -0.06 -2.18
CA VAL A 72 -28.49 0.36 -0.92
C VAL A 72 -29.21 1.70 -1.10
N ARG A 73 -28.58 2.68 -1.76
CA ARG A 73 -29.20 3.97 -2.07
C ARG A 73 -30.47 3.82 -2.91
N ARG A 74 -30.45 2.93 -3.91
CA ARG A 74 -31.58 2.65 -4.79
C ARG A 74 -32.77 2.09 -3.99
N GLU A 75 -32.56 1.05 -3.19
CA GLU A 75 -33.62 0.45 -2.36
C GLU A 75 -34.15 1.43 -1.30
N ALA A 76 -33.27 2.22 -0.68
CA ALA A 76 -33.66 3.25 0.28
C ALA A 76 -34.60 4.30 -0.35
N LEU A 77 -34.27 4.79 -1.54
CA LEU A 77 -35.11 5.74 -2.27
C LEU A 77 -36.46 5.13 -2.69
N GLU A 78 -36.47 3.85 -3.12
CA GLU A 78 -37.70 3.13 -3.47
C GLU A 78 -38.63 2.95 -2.26
N ALA A 79 -38.08 2.66 -1.09
CA ALA A 79 -38.84 2.59 0.16
C ALA A 79 -39.46 3.95 0.53
N LEU A 80 -38.70 5.04 0.38
CA LEU A 80 -39.20 6.41 0.62
C LEU A 80 -40.25 6.85 -0.39
N GLU A 81 -40.08 6.51 -1.68
CA GLU A 81 -41.03 6.82 -2.76
C GLU A 81 -42.35 6.07 -2.58
N THR A 82 -42.27 4.79 -2.18
CA THR A 82 -43.46 4.00 -1.82
C THR A 82 -44.20 4.62 -0.64
N GLY A 83 -43.45 5.12 0.35
CA GLY A 83 -43.97 5.97 1.43
C GLY A 83 -44.86 5.27 2.44
N THR A 84 -44.92 3.93 2.45
CA THR A 84 -45.65 3.15 3.45
C THR A 84 -44.76 2.73 4.61
N VAL A 85 -45.33 2.59 5.81
CA VAL A 85 -44.63 2.06 6.98
C VAL A 85 -44.05 0.68 6.67
N GLU A 86 -44.81 -0.18 6.00
CA GLU A 86 -44.40 -1.54 5.66
C GLU A 86 -43.18 -1.56 4.72
N ALA A 87 -43.11 -0.68 3.73
CA ALA A 87 -41.98 -0.62 2.80
C ALA A 87 -40.70 -0.12 3.49
N MET A 88 -40.82 0.91 4.32
CA MET A 88 -39.69 1.45 5.07
C MET A 88 -39.18 0.47 6.14
N THR A 89 -40.09 -0.19 6.86
CA THR A 89 -39.74 -1.26 7.79
C THR A 89 -39.05 -2.43 7.08
N TYR A 90 -39.59 -2.90 5.95
CA TYR A 90 -38.97 -3.98 5.19
C TYR A 90 -37.54 -3.65 4.76
N PHE A 91 -37.32 -2.44 4.24
CA PHE A 91 -35.99 -1.97 3.86
C PHE A 91 -35.02 -1.99 5.04
N LEU A 92 -35.42 -1.42 6.19
CA LEU A 92 -34.58 -1.33 7.39
C LEU A 92 -34.34 -2.70 8.06
N GLU A 93 -35.27 -3.64 7.96
CA GLU A 93 -35.11 -4.98 8.53
C GLU A 93 -34.28 -5.92 7.66
N THR A 94 -34.48 -5.90 6.34
CA THR A 94 -33.91 -6.92 5.44
C THR A 94 -33.47 -6.39 4.08
N GLY A 95 -34.19 -5.42 3.51
CA GLY A 95 -33.93 -4.94 2.14
C GLY A 95 -32.53 -4.36 1.96
N TRP A 96 -32.02 -3.64 2.97
CA TRP A 96 -30.67 -3.06 2.91
C TRP A 96 -29.58 -4.13 2.82
N GLN A 97 -29.74 -5.29 3.45
CA GLN A 97 -28.72 -6.36 3.46
C GLN A 97 -28.56 -6.98 2.07
N VAL A 98 -29.68 -7.23 1.40
CA VAL A 98 -29.69 -7.73 0.02
C VAL A 98 -28.99 -6.76 -0.92
N ALA A 99 -29.30 -5.47 -0.77
CA ALA A 99 -28.70 -4.41 -1.57
C ALA A 99 -27.20 -4.24 -1.29
N GLN A 100 -26.79 -4.36 -0.02
CA GLN A 100 -25.39 -4.32 0.39
C GLN A 100 -24.62 -5.50 -0.21
N ASP A 101 -25.20 -6.69 -0.27
CA ASP A 101 -24.59 -7.84 -0.92
C ASP A 101 -24.43 -7.65 -2.44
N GLU A 102 -25.39 -6.99 -3.09
CA GLU A 102 -25.25 -6.59 -4.51
C GLU A 102 -24.06 -5.64 -4.69
N ASP A 103 -23.97 -4.61 -3.86
CA ASP A 103 -22.87 -3.64 -3.87
C ASP A 103 -21.51 -4.31 -3.59
N ASN A 104 -21.45 -5.21 -2.60
CA ASN A 104 -20.24 -5.96 -2.27
C ASN A 104 -19.79 -6.85 -3.44
N ARG A 105 -20.72 -7.60 -4.06
CA ARG A 105 -20.39 -8.42 -5.25
C ARG A 105 -19.86 -7.55 -6.39
N PHE A 106 -20.50 -6.40 -6.63
CA PHE A 106 -20.05 -5.46 -7.65
C PHE A 106 -18.62 -4.96 -7.36
N ALA A 107 -18.32 -4.57 -6.12
CA ALA A 107 -16.98 -4.15 -5.71
C ALA A 107 -15.92 -5.25 -5.99
N ILE A 108 -16.25 -6.51 -5.71
CA ILE A 108 -15.35 -7.63 -6.03
C ILE A 108 -15.17 -7.81 -7.54
N PHE A 109 -16.22 -7.65 -8.34
CA PHE A 109 -16.10 -7.69 -9.80
C PHE A 109 -15.23 -6.56 -10.36
N VAL A 110 -15.30 -5.35 -9.77
CA VAL A 110 -14.42 -4.24 -10.14
C VAL A 110 -12.95 -4.59 -9.87
N ILE A 111 -12.64 -5.19 -8.71
CA ILE A 111 -11.29 -5.68 -8.40
C ILE A 111 -10.85 -6.73 -9.43
N LEU A 112 -11.71 -7.68 -9.79
CA LEU A 112 -11.39 -8.70 -10.79
C LEU A 112 -11.20 -8.14 -12.21
N ALA A 113 -11.86 -7.04 -12.54
CA ALA A 113 -11.76 -6.38 -13.84
C ALA A 113 -10.44 -5.63 -14.03
N ASP A 114 -9.76 -5.26 -12.95
CA ASP A 114 -8.42 -4.67 -13.02
C ASP A 114 -7.42 -5.71 -13.59
N PRO A 115 -6.72 -5.41 -14.70
CA PRO A 115 -5.74 -6.31 -15.29
C PRO A 115 -4.54 -6.58 -14.38
N ASP A 116 -4.20 -5.64 -13.51
CA ASP A 116 -3.03 -5.73 -12.61
C ASP A 116 -3.33 -6.55 -11.36
N THR A 117 -4.58 -7.00 -11.17
CA THR A 117 -4.95 -7.89 -10.07
C THR A 117 -4.18 -9.21 -10.15
N GLY A 118 -3.40 -9.48 -9.09
CA GLY A 118 -2.57 -10.66 -8.95
C GLY A 118 -3.36 -11.97 -8.80
N ARG A 119 -2.63 -13.09 -8.88
CA ARG A 119 -3.25 -14.42 -8.97
C ARG A 119 -3.92 -14.80 -7.66
N ALA A 120 -3.26 -14.56 -6.53
CA ALA A 120 -3.80 -14.88 -5.22
C ALA A 120 -5.07 -14.04 -4.95
N VAL A 121 -5.06 -12.75 -5.28
CA VAL A 121 -6.24 -11.89 -5.12
C VAL A 121 -7.41 -12.38 -6.00
N ARG A 122 -7.15 -12.79 -7.26
CA ARG A 122 -8.18 -13.36 -8.15
C ARG A 122 -8.78 -14.65 -7.58
N ASP A 123 -7.94 -15.54 -7.05
CA ASP A 123 -8.39 -16.81 -6.47
C ASP A 123 -9.23 -16.57 -5.20
N ALA A 124 -8.82 -15.63 -4.34
CA ALA A 124 -9.54 -15.25 -3.13
C ALA A 124 -10.89 -14.57 -3.44
N ALA A 125 -10.92 -13.63 -4.38
CA ALA A 125 -12.14 -13.00 -4.87
C ALA A 125 -13.12 -14.04 -5.46
N GLY A 126 -12.59 -14.95 -6.28
CA GLY A 126 -13.37 -16.05 -6.86
C GLY A 126 -13.90 -17.02 -5.81
N ALA A 127 -13.21 -17.20 -4.69
CA ALA A 127 -13.71 -17.97 -3.56
C ALA A 127 -14.87 -17.27 -2.84
N ALA A 128 -14.72 -15.98 -2.54
CA ALA A 128 -15.77 -15.19 -1.89
C ALA A 128 -17.05 -15.13 -2.73
N LEU A 129 -16.93 -14.93 -4.06
CA LEU A 129 -18.08 -14.91 -4.96
C LEU A 129 -18.76 -16.28 -5.10
N ARG A 130 -18.01 -17.39 -5.03
CA ARG A 130 -18.59 -18.75 -5.09
C ARG A 130 -19.30 -19.13 -3.80
N ASP A 131 -18.78 -18.68 -2.66
CA ASP A 131 -19.44 -18.86 -1.37
C ASP A 131 -20.74 -18.02 -1.33
N GLY A 132 -20.62 -16.74 -1.69
CA GLY A 132 -21.75 -15.86 -1.94
C GLY A 132 -22.48 -15.38 -0.69
N SER A 133 -22.07 -15.81 0.51
CA SER A 133 -22.58 -15.28 1.79
C SER A 133 -22.11 -13.83 2.03
N SER A 134 -22.92 -13.05 2.74
CA SER A 134 -22.57 -11.67 3.11
C SER A 134 -21.26 -11.63 3.88
N GLU A 135 -21.04 -12.58 4.79
CA GLU A 135 -19.82 -12.69 5.59
C GLU A 135 -18.58 -12.94 4.72
N ALA A 136 -18.67 -13.81 3.71
CA ALA A 136 -17.55 -14.10 2.82
C ALA A 136 -17.20 -12.90 1.93
N LEU A 137 -18.21 -12.19 1.43
CA LEU A 137 -18.03 -11.00 0.59
C LEU A 137 -17.37 -9.87 1.39
N VAL A 138 -17.90 -9.57 2.58
CA VAL A 138 -17.36 -8.55 3.48
C VAL A 138 -15.94 -8.93 3.93
N TYR A 139 -15.73 -10.17 4.35
CA TYR A 139 -14.41 -10.63 4.78
C TYR A 139 -13.36 -10.44 3.68
N PHE A 140 -13.68 -10.78 2.43
CA PHE A 140 -12.75 -10.58 1.34
C PHE A 140 -12.43 -9.10 1.14
N LEU A 141 -13.44 -8.23 1.11
CA LEU A 141 -13.25 -6.79 0.87
C LEU A 141 -12.46 -6.11 2.00
N GLU A 142 -12.70 -6.49 3.25
CA GLU A 142 -12.07 -5.87 4.42
C GLU A 142 -10.69 -6.46 4.74
N THR A 143 -10.52 -7.77 4.60
CA THR A 143 -9.34 -8.49 5.09
C THR A 143 -8.71 -9.41 4.05
N GLY A 144 -9.50 -10.30 3.43
CA GLY A 144 -9.01 -11.38 2.58
C GLY A 144 -8.23 -10.89 1.36
N ARG A 145 -8.64 -9.76 0.77
CA ARG A 145 -7.93 -9.11 -0.34
C ARG A 145 -6.49 -8.76 0.03
N TRP A 146 -6.26 -8.19 1.21
CA TRP A 146 -4.94 -7.72 1.63
C TRP A 146 -4.00 -8.88 1.93
N ILE A 147 -4.52 -9.95 2.54
CA ILE A 147 -3.77 -11.19 2.75
C ILE A 147 -3.31 -11.78 1.41
N ALA A 148 -4.23 -11.83 0.44
CA ALA A 148 -3.93 -12.33 -0.89
C ALA A 148 -2.95 -11.42 -1.64
N GLN A 149 -3.07 -10.10 -1.50
CA GLN A 149 -2.13 -9.14 -2.09
C GLN A 149 -0.72 -9.33 -1.53
N ASP A 150 -0.58 -9.61 -0.23
CA ASP A 150 0.74 -9.90 0.37
C ASP A 150 1.36 -11.20 -0.18
N GLU A 151 0.54 -12.21 -0.51
CA GLU A 151 1.01 -13.41 -1.20
C GLU A 151 1.52 -13.07 -2.60
N ASP A 152 0.75 -12.29 -3.37
CA ASP A 152 1.17 -11.83 -4.70
C ASP A 152 2.46 -10.97 -4.62
N ASN A 153 2.58 -10.10 -3.61
CA ASN A 153 3.77 -9.29 -3.38
C ASN A 153 5.00 -10.15 -3.05
N ARG A 154 4.87 -11.13 -2.15
CA ARG A 154 5.95 -12.09 -1.85
C ARG A 154 6.37 -12.85 -3.10
N PHE A 155 5.41 -13.30 -3.90
CA PHE A 155 5.69 -13.98 -5.16
C PHE A 155 6.47 -13.07 -6.12
N ALA A 156 6.06 -11.81 -6.29
CA ALA A 156 6.79 -10.85 -7.12
C ALA A 156 8.25 -10.67 -6.68
N ILE A 157 8.51 -10.61 -5.37
CA ILE A 157 9.89 -10.55 -4.85
C ILE A 157 10.66 -11.84 -5.15
N PHE A 158 10.03 -13.02 -5.04
CA PHE A 158 10.68 -14.26 -5.42
C PHE A 158 11.00 -14.34 -6.92
N VAL A 159 10.14 -13.78 -7.79
CA VAL A 159 10.41 -13.68 -9.22
C VAL A 159 11.65 -12.81 -9.48
N ILE A 160 11.78 -11.66 -8.79
CA ILE A 160 12.99 -10.83 -8.87
C ILE A 160 14.23 -11.61 -8.41
N LEU A 161 14.14 -12.35 -7.30
CA LEU A 161 15.26 -13.16 -6.80
C LEU A 161 15.63 -14.34 -7.72
N ALA A 162 14.67 -14.85 -8.49
CA ALA A 162 14.90 -15.94 -9.43
C ALA A 162 15.65 -15.50 -10.69
N ASP A 163 15.62 -14.21 -11.03
CA ASP A 163 16.43 -13.66 -12.11
C ASP A 163 17.94 -13.76 -11.74
N PRO A 164 18.76 -14.46 -12.56
CA PRO A 164 20.20 -14.57 -12.31
C PRO A 164 20.94 -13.23 -12.38
N GLU A 165 20.44 -12.28 -13.17
CA GLU A 165 21.06 -10.96 -13.34
C GLU A 165 20.81 -10.03 -12.14
N THR A 166 19.93 -10.42 -11.21
CA THR A 166 19.69 -9.64 -9.99
C THR A 166 20.97 -9.50 -9.17
N GLY A 167 21.38 -8.24 -8.97
CA GLY A 167 22.58 -7.85 -8.25
C GLY A 167 22.54 -8.14 -6.75
N ARG A 168 23.68 -7.97 -6.09
CA ARG A 168 23.86 -8.39 -4.69
C ARG A 168 23.07 -7.50 -3.75
N ALA A 169 23.08 -6.18 -3.95
CA ALA A 169 22.35 -5.25 -3.11
C ALA A 169 20.83 -5.49 -3.22
N VAL A 170 20.31 -5.71 -4.44
CA VAL A 170 18.89 -6.04 -4.64
C VAL A 170 18.52 -7.35 -3.94
N ARG A 171 19.36 -8.39 -4.01
CA ARG A 171 19.14 -9.67 -3.30
C ARG A 171 19.10 -9.49 -1.78
N ASP A 172 20.03 -8.70 -1.24
CA ASP A 172 20.09 -8.44 0.20
C ASP A 172 18.84 -7.66 0.66
N ALA A 173 18.44 -6.61 -0.07
CA ALA A 173 17.24 -5.82 0.22
C ALA A 173 15.94 -6.65 0.12
N ALA A 174 15.80 -7.47 -0.91
CA ALA A 174 14.69 -8.41 -1.05
C ALA A 174 14.63 -9.39 0.13
N GLY A 175 15.78 -9.92 0.55
CA GLY A 175 15.89 -10.81 1.69
C GLY A 175 15.52 -10.14 3.02
N VAL A 176 15.75 -8.84 3.17
CA VAL A 176 15.26 -8.05 4.33
C VAL A 176 13.75 -7.96 4.30
N ALA A 177 13.16 -7.55 3.16
CA ALA A 177 11.70 -7.40 3.03
C ALA A 177 10.96 -8.73 3.27
N LEU A 178 11.46 -9.84 2.72
CA LEU A 178 10.86 -11.16 2.91
C LEU A 178 10.97 -11.67 4.36
N ARG A 179 12.05 -11.33 5.08
CA ARG A 179 12.24 -11.74 6.48
C ARG A 179 11.37 -10.94 7.42
N ASP A 180 11.19 -9.65 7.15
CA ASP A 180 10.25 -8.80 7.88
C ASP A 180 8.81 -9.29 7.64
N GLY A 181 8.47 -9.47 6.36
CA GLY A 181 7.23 -10.12 5.94
C GLY A 181 5.96 -9.29 6.16
N SER A 182 6.04 -8.08 6.70
CA SER A 182 4.92 -7.14 6.78
C SER A 182 4.51 -6.64 5.39
N SER A 183 3.24 -6.29 5.23
CA SER A 183 2.71 -5.71 3.99
C SER A 183 3.51 -4.46 3.60
N GLU A 184 3.82 -3.62 4.58
CA GLU A 184 4.58 -2.39 4.42
C GLU A 184 6.00 -2.64 3.88
N ALA A 185 6.71 -3.63 4.42
CA ALA A 185 8.06 -3.95 3.97
C ALA A 185 8.09 -4.54 2.55
N LEU A 186 7.11 -5.39 2.22
CA LEU A 186 6.98 -6.00 0.89
C LEU A 186 6.69 -4.92 -0.17
N VAL A 187 5.71 -4.05 0.10
CA VAL A 187 5.33 -2.94 -0.80
C VAL A 187 6.49 -1.96 -0.94
N TYR A 188 7.12 -1.56 0.17
CA TYR A 188 8.25 -0.64 0.13
C TYR A 188 9.38 -1.14 -0.76
N PHE A 189 9.74 -2.42 -0.66
CA PHE A 189 10.77 -3.00 -1.51
C PHE A 189 10.37 -2.96 -2.99
N LEU A 190 9.14 -3.38 -3.32
CA LEU A 190 8.67 -3.44 -4.71
C LEU A 190 8.57 -2.05 -5.35
N GLU A 191 8.12 -1.04 -4.60
CA GLU A 191 7.90 0.31 -5.13
C GLU A 191 9.17 1.18 -5.10
N THR A 192 10.00 1.05 -4.06
CA THR A 192 11.11 1.99 -3.79
C THR A 192 12.43 1.27 -3.53
N GLY A 193 12.45 0.33 -2.59
CA GLY A 193 13.70 -0.28 -2.08
C GLY A 193 14.52 -1.00 -3.14
N ARG A 194 13.84 -1.64 -4.11
CA ARG A 194 14.51 -2.30 -5.25
C ARG A 194 15.33 -1.31 -6.07
N TRP A 195 14.82 -0.12 -6.35
CA TRP A 195 15.51 0.86 -7.20
C TRP A 195 16.72 1.47 -6.51
N ILE A 196 16.62 1.72 -5.20
CA ILE A 196 17.76 2.15 -4.38
C ILE A 196 18.85 1.08 -4.39
N ALA A 197 18.48 -0.18 -4.21
CA ALA A 197 19.44 -1.27 -4.21
C ALA A 197 20.05 -1.52 -5.60
N GLN A 198 19.26 -1.39 -6.67
CA GLN A 198 19.76 -1.50 -8.04
C GLN A 198 20.78 -0.41 -8.36
N ASP A 199 20.55 0.81 -7.84
CA ASP A 199 21.49 1.91 -7.99
C ASP A 199 22.83 1.66 -7.28
N GLU A 200 22.80 1.01 -6.12
CA GLU A 200 24.01 0.56 -5.43
C GLU A 200 24.76 -0.49 -6.26
N ASP A 201 24.06 -1.48 -6.81
CA ASP A 201 24.63 -2.49 -7.70
C ASP A 201 25.25 -1.85 -8.97
N ASN A 202 24.56 -0.88 -9.58
CA ASN A 202 25.05 -0.13 -10.74
C ASN A 202 26.30 0.67 -10.39
N THR A 203 26.28 1.39 -9.27
CA THR A 203 27.44 2.16 -8.77
C THR A 203 28.66 1.27 -8.60
N PHE A 204 28.47 0.09 -7.98
CA PHE A 204 29.54 -0.89 -7.81
C PHE A 204 30.06 -1.40 -9.17
N ALA A 205 29.18 -1.75 -10.09
CA ALA A 205 29.56 -2.21 -11.43
C ALA A 205 30.42 -1.16 -12.17
N ILE A 206 30.07 0.13 -12.05
CA ILE A 206 30.86 1.22 -12.65
C ILE A 206 32.25 1.30 -12.02
N PHE A 207 32.37 1.16 -10.70
CA PHE A 207 33.68 1.12 -10.04
C PHE A 207 34.53 -0.07 -10.51
N VAL A 208 33.93 -1.24 -10.73
CA VAL A 208 34.62 -2.41 -11.29
C VAL A 208 35.14 -2.12 -12.70
N ILE A 209 34.32 -1.48 -13.56
CA ILE A 209 34.73 -1.05 -14.90
C ILE A 209 35.95 -0.12 -14.81
N ILE A 210 35.90 0.93 -13.99
CA ILE A 210 37.01 1.89 -13.78
C ILE A 210 38.29 1.19 -13.31
N GLY A 211 38.16 0.16 -12.48
CA GLY A 211 39.26 -0.65 -11.96
C GLY A 211 39.85 -1.66 -12.96
N THR A 212 39.21 -1.86 -14.12
CA THR A 212 39.62 -2.87 -15.10
C THR A 212 40.99 -2.50 -15.72
N PRO A 213 41.99 -3.41 -15.67
CA PRO A 213 43.28 -3.17 -16.30
C PRO A 213 43.14 -2.93 -17.80
N GLY A 214 43.77 -1.86 -18.30
CA GLY A 214 43.74 -1.52 -19.73
C GLY A 214 42.49 -0.75 -20.20
N ILE A 215 41.62 -0.30 -19.29
CA ILE A 215 40.50 0.60 -19.64
C ILE A 215 40.99 1.85 -20.41
N SER A 216 40.27 2.22 -21.46
CA SER A 216 40.57 3.42 -22.25
C SER A 216 40.31 4.70 -21.45
N ALA A 217 41.00 5.79 -21.79
CA ALA A 217 40.79 7.08 -21.13
C ALA A 217 39.36 7.61 -21.36
N ALA A 218 38.80 7.37 -22.55
CA ALA A 218 37.45 7.76 -22.90
C ALA A 218 36.41 7.00 -22.07
N LEU A 219 36.52 5.66 -21.98
CA LEU A 219 35.59 4.84 -21.19
C LEU A 219 35.69 5.18 -19.71
N ARG A 220 36.90 5.43 -19.20
CA ARG A 220 37.09 5.90 -17.82
C ARG A 220 36.41 7.25 -17.58
N ALA A 221 36.50 8.20 -18.51
CA ALA A 221 35.86 9.50 -18.36
C ALA A 221 34.33 9.39 -18.37
N ALA A 222 33.76 8.56 -19.25
CA ALA A 222 32.32 8.30 -19.31
C ALA A 222 31.80 7.62 -18.02
N ALA A 223 32.54 6.64 -17.50
CA ALA A 223 32.21 5.98 -16.23
C ALA A 223 32.19 6.96 -15.05
N VAL A 224 33.18 7.86 -14.96
CA VAL A 224 33.22 8.90 -13.91
C VAL A 224 32.05 9.88 -14.07
N ALA A 225 31.73 10.29 -15.30
CA ALA A 225 30.60 11.17 -15.55
C ALA A 225 29.26 10.53 -15.11
N ALA A 226 29.08 9.22 -15.33
CA ALA A 226 27.91 8.50 -14.86
C ALA A 226 27.83 8.44 -13.32
N LEU A 227 28.96 8.26 -12.63
CA LEU A 227 29.01 8.28 -11.16
C LEU A 227 28.65 9.66 -10.57
N ASP A 228 29.06 10.74 -11.25
CA ASP A 228 28.75 12.11 -10.84
C ASP A 228 27.29 12.52 -11.18
N GLY A 229 26.57 11.67 -11.93
CA GLY A 229 25.20 11.86 -12.38
C GLY A 229 24.11 11.25 -11.49
N THR A 230 22.92 11.09 -12.05
CA THR A 230 21.75 10.51 -11.38
C THR A 230 21.77 8.97 -11.41
N PRO A 231 20.91 8.28 -10.63
CA PRO A 231 20.72 6.83 -10.75
C PRO A 231 20.42 6.39 -12.19
N GLU A 232 19.67 7.20 -12.94
CA GLU A 232 19.36 6.95 -14.34
C GLU A 232 20.60 7.05 -15.24
N ASP A 233 21.50 8.01 -14.98
CA ASP A 233 22.77 8.11 -15.72
C ASP A 233 23.65 6.87 -15.48
N ARG A 234 23.68 6.36 -14.24
CA ARG A 234 24.39 5.12 -13.90
C ARG A 234 23.78 3.89 -14.56
N ALA A 235 22.45 3.77 -14.52
CA ALA A 235 21.73 2.70 -15.19
C ALA A 235 21.98 2.73 -16.70
N TYR A 236 21.82 3.90 -17.33
CA TYR A 236 22.09 4.10 -18.76
C TYR A 236 23.52 3.70 -19.14
N PHE A 237 24.52 4.13 -18.35
CA PHE A 237 25.91 3.80 -18.63
C PHE A 237 26.16 2.29 -18.60
N ILE A 238 25.60 1.58 -17.60
CA ILE A 238 25.72 0.12 -17.49
C ILE A 238 24.98 -0.60 -18.63
N GLU A 239 23.77 -0.17 -18.98
CA GLU A 239 22.96 -0.86 -19.99
C GLU A 239 23.47 -0.61 -21.41
N THR A 240 23.83 0.64 -21.72
CA THR A 240 24.09 1.08 -23.09
C THR A 240 25.35 1.93 -23.21
N GLY A 241 25.51 2.96 -22.37
CA GLY A 241 26.51 4.01 -22.56
C GLY A 241 27.96 3.53 -22.60
N GLN A 242 28.30 2.45 -21.89
CA GLN A 242 29.66 1.89 -21.92
C GLN A 242 30.06 1.32 -23.30
N TYR A 243 29.10 0.96 -24.15
CA TYR A 243 29.34 0.39 -25.48
C TYR A 243 29.39 1.45 -26.60
N GLU A 244 29.01 2.68 -26.29
CA GLU A 244 28.99 3.81 -27.24
C GLU A 244 30.31 4.59 -27.25
N VAL A 245 31.23 4.27 -26.33
CA VAL A 245 32.52 4.93 -26.20
C VAL A 245 33.55 4.24 -27.09
N GLU A 246 34.04 4.97 -28.11
CA GLU A 246 35.12 4.55 -29.01
C GLU A 246 36.54 4.71 -28.41
#